data_AF-C5KIW1-F1
#
_entry.id   AF-C5KIW1-F1
#
_cell.length_a   1.000
_cell.length_b   1.000
_cell.length_c   1.000
_cell.angle_alpha   90.00
_cell.angle_beta   90.00
_cell.angle_gamma   90.00
#
_symmetry.space_group_name_H-M   'P 1'
#
loop_
_entity.id
_entity.type
_entity.pdbx_description
1 polymer ?
#
loop_
_entity_poly.entity_id
_entity_poly.type
_entity_poly.pdbx_seq_one_letter_code
_entity_poly.pdbx_strand_id
1 'polypeptide(L)' 'MFISDTPKFISGALSALSVMINIDLPHVNVLTKCDLVASSEDRLEEFLECDTTDLCLKIQEGISEKMKNLTIKMAELLQE' A
#
# COMPACT_ATOMS: atom_id res chain seq x y z
N MET A 1 4.25 -13.30 -0.27
CA MET A 1 4.54 -12.44 -1.44
C MET A 1 4.50 -10.99 -0.98
N PHE A 2 5.11 -10.02 -1.66
CA PHE A 2 5.17 -8.65 -1.11
C PHE A 2 3.79 -7.97 -1.10
N ILE A 3 2.95 -8.25 -2.09
CA ILE A 3 1.59 -7.70 -2.17
C ILE A 3 0.52 -8.56 -1.49
N SER A 4 0.87 -9.67 -0.85
CA SER A 4 -0.14 -10.54 -0.21
C SER A 4 -0.67 -10.01 1.13
N ASP A 5 0.02 -9.02 1.70
CA ASP A 5 -0.34 -8.38 2.97
C ASP A 5 -0.38 -6.85 2.81
N THR A 6 -1.42 -6.23 3.35
CA THR A 6 -1.64 -4.77 3.28
C THR A 6 -0.49 -3.93 3.84
N PRO A 7 0.12 -4.24 5.00
CA PRO A 7 1.26 -3.47 5.50
C PRO A 7 2.49 -3.53 4.56
N LYS A 8 2.70 -4.69 3.92
CA LYS A 8 3.83 -4.86 3.00
C LYS A 8 3.60 -4.06 1.73
N PHE A 9 2.41 -4.13 1.15
CA PHE A 9 2.03 -3.31 0.00
C PHE A 9 2.26 -1.81 0.26
N ILE A 10 1.72 -1.27 1.37
CA ILE A 10 1.88 0.14 1.74
C ILE A 10 3.35 0.52 1.89
N SER A 11 4.17 -0.32 2.51
CA SER A 11 5.60 -0.04 2.66
C SER A 11 6.34 0.08 1.33
N GLY A 12 5.97 -0.73 0.33
CA GLY A 12 6.56 -0.63 -1.02
C GLY A 12 6.06 0.58 -1.78
N ALA A 13 4.76 0.92 -1.66
CA ALA A 13 4.20 2.12 -2.25
C ALA A 13 4.89 3.38 -1.71
N LEU A 14 5.08 3.48 -0.39
CA LEU A 14 5.80 4.59 0.25
C LEU A 14 7.27 4.63 -0.17
N SER A 15 7.93 3.47 -0.31
CA SER A 15 9.31 3.42 -0.78
C SER A 15 9.44 3.91 -2.23
N ALA A 16 8.51 3.53 -3.10
CA ALA A 16 8.47 4.02 -4.47
C ALA A 16 8.20 5.53 -4.51
N LEU A 17 7.22 6.00 -3.74
CA LEU A 17 6.92 7.43 -3.62
C LEU A 17 8.15 8.23 -3.12
N SER A 18 8.88 7.74 -2.12
CA SER A 18 10.10 8.37 -1.65
C SER A 18 11.18 8.49 -2.74
N VAL A 19 11.31 7.48 -3.59
CA VAL A 19 12.23 7.52 -4.74
C VAL A 19 11.75 8.53 -5.78
N MET A 20 10.45 8.61 -6.03
CA MET A 20 9.84 9.56 -6.98
C MET A 20 10.14 11.00 -6.56
N ILE A 21 9.97 11.32 -5.27
CA ILE A 21 10.29 12.63 -4.67
C ILE A 21 11.79 12.93 -4.80
N ASN A 22 12.65 11.94 -4.54
CA ASN A 22 14.10 12.14 -4.58
C ASN A 22 14.66 12.34 -5.99
N ILE A 23 14.01 11.77 -7.02
CA ILE A 23 14.44 11.86 -8.43
C ILE A 23 13.71 13.00 -9.16
N ASP A 24 12.67 13.59 -8.55
CA ASP A 24 11.81 14.64 -9.11
C ASP A 24 11.25 14.28 -10.49
N LEU A 25 10.99 12.98 -10.69
CA LEU A 25 10.49 12.43 -11.94
C LEU A 25 9.43 11.36 -11.66
N PRO A 26 8.26 11.42 -12.31
CA PRO A 26 7.28 10.36 -12.18
C PRO A 26 7.80 9.05 -12.79
N HIS A 27 7.61 7.95 -12.06
CA HIS A 27 7.92 6.61 -12.56
C HIS A 27 6.74 5.66 -12.35
N VAL A 28 6.69 4.62 -13.17
CA VAL A 28 5.63 3.61 -13.13
C VAL A 28 6.08 2.45 -12.25
N ASN A 29 5.25 2.11 -11.25
CA ASN A 29 5.45 0.94 -10.42
C ASN A 29 4.94 -0.31 -11.15
N VAL A 30 5.84 -1.25 -11.44
CA VAL A 30 5.50 -2.51 -12.11
C VAL A 30 5.46 -3.64 -11.09
N LEU A 31 4.26 -4.15 -10.84
CA LEU A 31 4.06 -5.35 -10.03
C LEU A 31 4.21 -6.59 -10.92
N THR A 32 5.02 -7.54 -10.50
CA THR A 32 5.27 -8.79 -11.25
C THR A 32 4.80 -10.00 -10.48
N LYS A 33 4.59 -11.10 -11.20
CA LYS A 33 4.15 -12.40 -10.67
C LYS A 33 2.78 -12.35 -10.00
N CYS A 34 1.89 -11.46 -10.47
CA CYS A 34 0.54 -11.29 -9.91
C CYS A 34 -0.30 -12.58 -9.98
N ASP A 35 0.06 -13.52 -10.86
CA ASP A 35 -0.48 -14.88 -10.92
C ASP A 35 -0.34 -15.64 -9.59
N LEU A 36 0.69 -15.34 -8.79
CA LEU A 36 0.88 -15.95 -7.47
C LEU A 36 -0.05 -15.38 -6.40
N VAL A 37 -0.75 -14.27 -6.69
CA VAL A 37 -1.80 -13.67 -5.84
C VAL A 37 -3.19 -14.20 -6.24
N ALA A 38 -3.30 -14.78 -7.45
CA ALA A 38 -4.56 -15.10 -8.13
C ALA A 38 -5.38 -16.26 -7.52
N SER A 39 -4.98 -16.84 -6.39
CA SER A 39 -5.89 -17.71 -5.61
C SER A 39 -7.06 -16.92 -4.97
N SER A 40 -7.04 -15.59 -5.08
CA SER A 40 -8.15 -14.68 -4.75
C SER A 40 -8.05 -13.42 -5.62
N GLU A 41 -8.64 -13.43 -6.83
CA GLU A 41 -8.66 -12.27 -7.74
C GLU A 41 -9.13 -10.99 -7.04
N ASP A 42 -10.11 -11.13 -6.15
CA ASP A 42 -10.64 -10.06 -5.28
C ASP A 42 -9.55 -9.30 -4.50
N ARG A 43 -8.45 -9.96 -4.09
CA ARG A 43 -7.40 -9.30 -3.30
C ARG A 43 -6.49 -8.44 -4.16
N LEU A 44 -6.26 -8.81 -5.42
CA LEU A 44 -5.44 -8.01 -6.32
C LEU A 44 -6.20 -6.75 -6.74
N GLU A 45 -7.49 -6.88 -7.04
CA GLU A 45 -8.38 -5.75 -7.30
C GLU A 45 -8.45 -4.82 -6.08
N GLU A 46 -8.50 -5.36 -4.86
CA GLU A 46 -8.42 -4.55 -3.65
C GLU A 46 -7.13 -3.71 -3.57
N PHE A 47 -5.97 -4.19 -4.02
CA PHE A 47 -4.75 -3.37 -3.99
C PHE A 47 -4.66 -2.35 -5.13
N LEU A 48 -5.40 -2.57 -6.22
CA LEU A 48 -5.38 -1.71 -7.41
C LEU A 48 -6.47 -0.64 -7.38
N GLU A 49 -7.64 -0.96 -6.82
CA GLU A 49 -8.83 -0.12 -6.87
C GLU A 49 -9.28 0.41 -5.49
N CYS A 50 -8.85 -0.21 -4.38
CA CYS A 50 -9.30 0.20 -3.06
C CYS A 50 -8.59 1.46 -2.57
N ASP A 51 -9.34 2.29 -1.85
CA ASP A 51 -8.82 3.51 -1.27
C ASP A 51 -7.78 3.19 -0.18
N THR A 52 -6.67 3.92 -0.13
CA THR A 52 -5.60 3.66 0.85
C THR A 52 -6.09 3.83 2.30
N THR A 53 -7.14 4.61 2.50
CA THR A 53 -7.87 4.75 3.76
C THR A 53 -8.48 3.42 4.22
N ASP A 54 -9.11 2.68 3.32
CA ASP A 54 -9.76 1.39 3.60
C ASP A 54 -8.71 0.30 3.90
N LEU A 55 -7.60 0.32 3.18
CA LEU A 55 -6.44 -0.52 3.45
C LEU A 55 -5.87 -0.23 4.86
N CYS A 56 -5.89 1.03 5.31
CA CYS A 56 -5.44 1.41 6.64
C CYS A 56 -6.37 0.94 7.76
N LEU A 57 -7.69 0.88 7.55
CA LEU A 57 -8.61 0.32 8.55
C LEU A 57 -8.28 -1.14 8.86
N LYS A 58 -7.92 -1.93 7.84
CA LYS A 58 -7.47 -3.32 8.00
C LYS A 58 -6.17 -3.44 8.80
N ILE A 59 -5.27 -2.47 8.67
CA ILE A 59 -4.01 -2.46 9.44
C ILE A 59 -4.25 -2.08 10.91
N GLN A 60 -5.23 -1.22 11.19
CA GLN A 60 -5.48 -0.69 12.53
C GLN A 60 -5.99 -1.73 13.54
N GLU A 61 -6.59 -2.84 13.09
CA GLU A 61 -7.09 -3.91 13.98
C GLU A 61 -6.00 -4.56 14.84
N GLY A 62 -4.73 -4.50 14.41
CA GLY A 62 -3.59 -5.07 15.13
C GLY A 62 -2.60 -4.05 15.72
N ILE A 63 -2.87 -2.74 15.57
CA ILE A 63 -1.91 -1.67 15.90
C ILE A 63 -2.31 -0.94 17.18
N SER A 64 -1.32 -0.64 18.03
CA SER A 64 -1.49 0.16 19.24
C SER A 64 -2.07 1.55 18.94
N GLU A 65 -2.93 2.07 19.82
CA GLU A 65 -3.54 3.42 19.70
C GLU A 65 -2.54 4.51 19.30
N LYS A 66 -1.31 4.45 19.82
CA LYS A 66 -0.25 5.41 19.53
C LYS A 66 0.12 5.50 18.04
N MET A 67 0.04 4.39 17.31
CA MET A 67 0.47 4.30 15.92
C MET A 67 -0.67 4.54 14.92
N LYS A 68 -1.93 4.56 15.36
CA LYS A 68 -3.08 4.74 14.47
C LYS A 68 -3.01 6.06 13.70
N ASN A 69 -2.69 7.15 14.38
CA ASN A 69 -2.59 8.48 13.76
C ASN A 69 -1.48 8.54 12.70
N LEU A 70 -0.34 7.88 12.97
CA LEU A 70 0.75 7.78 11.99
C LEU A 70 0.32 6.98 10.75
N THR A 71 -0.35 5.84 10.95
CA THR A 71 -0.83 5.01 9.85
C THR A 71 -1.82 5.76 8.96
N ILE A 72 -2.73 6.56 9.53
CA ILE A 72 -3.68 7.39 8.76
C ILE A 72 -2.92 8.42 7.91
N LYS A 73 -1.95 9.13 8.49
CA LYS A 73 -1.16 10.13 7.75
C LYS A 73 -0.31 9.53 6.64
N MET A 74 0.16 8.29 6.81
CA MET A 74 0.86 7.56 5.76
C MET A 74 -0.05 7.20 4.58
N ALA A 75 -1.33 6.89 4.82
CA ALA A 75 -2.30 6.65 3.75
C ALA A 75 -2.67 7.94 3.00
N GLU A 76 -2.96 9.02 3.73
CA GLU A 76 -3.25 10.33 3.11
C GLU A 76 -2.13 10.76 2.14
N LEU A 77 -0.86 10.49 2.50
CA LEU A 77 0.29 10.80 1.64
C LEU A 77 0.35 9.95 0.36
N LEU A 78 -0.19 8.73 0.35
CA LEU A 78 -0.20 7.86 -0.83
C LEU A 78 -1.30 8.23 -1.83
N GLN A 79 -2.30 9.00 -1.42
CA GLN A 79 -3.37 9.52 -2.27
C GLN A 79 -3.02 10.84 -2.97
N GLU A 80 -1.93 11.49 -2.56
CA GLU A 80 -1.45 12.77 -3.10
C GLU A 80 -0.64 12.59 -4.40
#